data_AF-A0A0F9PJ86-F1
#
_entry.id   AF-A0A0F9PJ86-F1
#
_cell.length_a   1.000
_cell.length_b   1.000
_cell.length_c   1.000
_cell.angle_alpha   90.00
_cell.angle_beta   90.00
_cell.angle_gamma   90.00
#
_symmetry.space_group_name_H-M   'P 1'
#
loop_
_entity.id
_entity.type
_entity.pdbx_description
1 polymer ?
#
loop_
_entity_poly.entity_id
_entity_poly.type
_entity_poly.pdbx_seq_one_letter_code
_entity_poly.pdbx_strand_id
1 'polypeptide(L)'
;MDLTLLEAAKASQDKVERVVAKTIVEASPILEYLPFKIINGPAYRYHREASLGTISFRGVGGTYTADSGVINPEFEALVIMGGEVVIDNFEVEVMGNLLDLKGSKYRMKARQAGITFSEQFFEGDTIVTEFGFDGLRKR
;
A
#
# COMPACT_ATOMS: atom_id res chain seq x y z
N MET A 1 3.52 -15.59 -3.51
CA MET A 1 3.34 -15.31 -4.95
C MET A 1 3.11 -13.83 -5.01
N ASP A 2 4.09 -13.11 -5.52
CA ASP A 2 4.07 -11.66 -5.52
C ASP A 2 3.52 -11.24 -6.88
N LEU A 3 2.41 -10.52 -6.89
CA LEU A 3 1.64 -10.21 -8.09
C LEU A 3 1.37 -8.71 -8.13
N THR A 4 1.48 -8.10 -9.32
CA THR A 4 1.10 -6.70 -9.50
C THR A 4 -0.43 -6.56 -9.58
N LEU A 5 -0.96 -5.38 -9.27
CA LEU A 5 -2.40 -5.12 -9.37
C LEU A 5 -2.89 -5.28 -10.82
N LEU A 6 -2.03 -4.97 -11.79
CA LEU A 6 -2.32 -5.11 -13.22
C LEU A 6 -2.44 -6.58 -13.64
N GLU A 7 -1.56 -7.45 -13.15
CA GLU A 7 -1.64 -8.89 -13.41
C GLU A 7 -2.85 -9.53 -12.72
N ALA A 8 -3.17 -9.08 -11.50
CA ALA A 8 -4.38 -9.47 -10.79
C ALA A 8 -5.64 -9.09 -11.60
N ALA A 9 -5.66 -7.88 -12.17
CA ALA A 9 -6.78 -7.41 -13.00
C ALA A 9 -6.99 -8.29 -14.24
N LYS A 10 -5.90 -8.77 -14.88
CA LYS A 10 -5.98 -9.68 -16.03
C LYS A 10 -6.57 -11.04 -15.66
N ALA A 11 -6.30 -11.52 -14.45
CA ALA A 11 -6.79 -12.81 -13.96
C ALA A 11 -8.25 -12.78 -13.50
N SER A 12 -8.80 -11.61 -13.12
CA SER A 12 -10.20 -11.49 -12.67
C SER A 12 -11.20 -11.80 -13.79
N GLN A 13 -12.25 -12.55 -13.46
CA GLN A 13 -13.36 -12.89 -14.36
C GLN A 13 -14.47 -11.82 -14.37
N ASP A 14 -14.52 -10.95 -13.36
CA ASP A 14 -15.50 -9.86 -13.29
C ASP A 14 -15.02 -8.66 -14.12
N LYS A 15 -15.89 -8.16 -14.99
CA LYS A 15 -15.64 -6.99 -15.82
C LYS A 15 -15.50 -5.72 -14.97
N VAL A 16 -16.26 -5.58 -13.88
CA VAL A 16 -16.24 -4.38 -13.04
C VAL A 16 -14.92 -4.31 -12.28
N GLU A 17 -14.52 -5.40 -11.62
CA GLU A 17 -13.24 -5.50 -10.91
C GLU A 17 -12.06 -5.20 -11.84
N ARG A 18 -12.04 -5.80 -13.04
CA ARG A 18 -10.99 -5.59 -14.02
C ARG A 18 -10.86 -4.11 -14.42
N VAL A 19 -11.98 -3.43 -14.66
CA VAL A 19 -11.99 -2.01 -15.04
C VAL A 19 -11.56 -1.13 -13.87
N VAL A 20 -12.03 -1.41 -12.67
CA VAL A 20 -11.66 -0.66 -11.45
C VAL A 20 -10.17 -0.81 -11.17
N ALA A 21 -9.65 -2.04 -11.16
CA ALA A 21 -8.23 -2.30 -10.93
C ALA A 21 -7.34 -1.64 -12.00
N LYS A 22 -7.73 -1.74 -13.29
CA LYS A 22 -7.04 -1.04 -14.37
C LYS A 22 -7.02 0.48 -14.16
N THR A 23 -8.14 1.07 -13.78
CA THR A 23 -8.25 2.53 -13.57
C THR A 23 -7.39 2.99 -12.39
N ILE A 24 -7.28 2.18 -11.34
CA ILE A 24 -6.40 2.45 -10.18
C ILE A 24 -4.94 2.45 -10.61
N VAL A 25 -4.53 1.44 -11.39
CA VAL A 25 -3.15 1.33 -11.92
C VAL A 25 -2.82 2.52 -12.81
N GLU A 26 -3.70 2.89 -13.74
CA GLU A 26 -3.48 4.04 -14.63
C GLU A 26 -3.36 5.37 -13.87
N ALA A 27 -3.99 5.47 -12.69
CA ALA A 27 -3.94 6.67 -11.86
C ALA A 27 -2.71 6.73 -10.94
N SER A 28 -2.03 5.60 -10.69
CA SER A 28 -0.89 5.50 -9.78
C SER A 28 0.23 4.65 -10.38
N PRO A 29 1.33 5.27 -10.83
CA PRO A 29 2.51 4.54 -11.28
C PRO A 29 3.09 3.62 -10.18
N ILE A 30 2.90 3.96 -8.90
CA ILE A 30 3.40 3.14 -7.79
C ILE A 30 2.68 1.79 -7.77
N LEU A 31 1.35 1.80 -7.86
CA LEU A 31 0.54 0.59 -7.84
C LEU A 31 0.69 -0.26 -9.11
N GLU A 32 1.24 0.32 -10.18
CA GLU A 32 1.60 -0.39 -11.40
C GLU A 32 2.82 -1.29 -11.20
N TYR A 33 3.88 -0.76 -10.58
CA TYR A 33 5.17 -1.45 -10.49
C TYR A 33 5.38 -2.18 -9.17
N LEU A 34 4.74 -1.76 -8.09
CA LEU A 34 4.96 -2.34 -6.77
C LEU A 34 4.29 -3.73 -6.68
N PRO A 35 5.04 -4.80 -6.39
CA PRO A 35 4.45 -6.11 -6.18
C PRO A 35 3.77 -6.20 -4.80
N PHE A 36 2.63 -6.88 -4.75
CA PHE A 36 1.92 -7.15 -3.50
C PHE A 36 2.32 -8.50 -2.91
N LYS A 37 2.64 -8.51 -1.62
CA LYS A 37 2.94 -9.71 -0.85
C LYS A 37 1.82 -10.00 0.14
N ILE A 38 1.30 -11.22 0.11
CA ILE A 38 0.31 -11.69 1.08
C ILE A 38 1.02 -11.96 2.41
N ILE A 39 0.48 -11.39 3.49
CA ILE A 39 0.97 -11.60 4.85
C ILE A 39 -0.10 -12.28 5.70
N ASN A 40 0.32 -12.99 6.74
CA ASN A 40 -0.58 -13.59 7.72
C ASN A 40 -0.67 -12.68 8.95
N GLY A 41 -1.87 -12.19 9.24
CA GLY A 41 -2.13 -11.30 10.37
C GLY A 41 -2.19 -9.81 10.00
N PRO A 42 -2.42 -8.93 10.99
CA PRO A 42 -2.72 -7.51 10.75
C PRO A 42 -1.49 -6.64 10.46
N ALA A 43 -0.27 -7.17 10.57
CA ALA A 43 0.96 -6.42 10.37
C ALA A 43 2.11 -7.31 9.90
N TYR A 44 3.04 -6.75 9.14
CA TYR A 44 4.28 -7.42 8.75
C TYR A 44 5.39 -7.06 9.73
N ARG A 45 5.87 -8.06 10.49
CA ARG A 45 7.01 -7.88 11.40
C ARG A 45 8.31 -8.21 10.68
N TYR A 46 9.28 -7.31 10.77
CA TYR A 46 10.63 -7.53 10.27
C TYR A 46 11.68 -7.12 11.30
N HIS A 47 12.88 -7.63 11.14
CA HIS A 47 14.00 -7.33 12.03
C HIS A 47 14.99 -6.45 11.28
N ARG A 48 15.34 -5.30 11.87
CA ARG A 48 16.32 -4.37 11.33
C ARG A 48 17.54 -4.33 12.24
N GLU A 49 18.72 -4.50 11.65
CA GLU A 49 19.98 -4.33 12.37
C GLU A 49 20.16 -2.85 12.70
N ALA A 50 20.27 -2.53 13.99
CA ALA A 50 20.48 -1.17 14.48
C ALA A 50 21.96 -0.86 14.71
N SER A 51 22.74 -1.87 15.14
CA SER A 51 24.19 -1.78 15.32
C SER A 51 24.81 -3.14 15.06
N LEU A 52 25.96 -3.19 14.40
CA LEU A 52 26.70 -4.42 14.13
C LEU A 52 27.68 -4.81 15.26
N GLY A 53 27.81 -3.96 16.29
CA GLY A 53 28.85 -4.08 17.32
C GLY A 53 30.22 -3.60 16.82
N THR A 54 31.19 -3.50 17.72
CA THR A 54 32.52 -2.95 17.40
C THR A 54 33.58 -4.05 17.23
N ILE A 55 34.53 -3.81 16.32
CA ILE A 55 35.72 -4.65 16.13
C ILE A 55 36.95 -3.78 16.39
N SER A 56 37.92 -4.30 17.14
CA SER A 56 39.14 -3.56 17.50
C SER A 56 40.36 -4.48 17.49
N PHE A 57 41.52 -3.91 17.13
CA PHE A 57 42.81 -4.61 17.22
C PHE A 57 43.35 -4.56 18.65
N ARG A 58 44.01 -5.63 19.11
CA ARG A 58 44.69 -5.66 20.41
C ARG A 58 46.15 -6.09 20.28
N GLY A 59 46.99 -5.60 21.18
CA GLY A 59 48.37 -6.06 21.36
C GLY A 59 48.47 -7.39 22.13
N VAL A 60 49.66 -7.98 22.15
CA VAL A 60 49.95 -9.22 22.88
C VAL A 60 49.73 -9.00 24.38
N GLY A 61 48.87 -9.82 24.99
CA GLY A 61 48.48 -9.71 26.40
C GLY A 61 47.29 -8.78 26.69
N GLY A 62 46.72 -8.09 25.69
CA GLY A 62 45.55 -7.23 25.87
C GLY A 62 44.21 -7.99 25.92
N THR A 63 43.12 -7.30 26.22
CA THR A 63 41.73 -7.81 26.20
C THR A 63 40.88 -7.10 25.15
N TYR A 64 39.76 -7.72 24.75
CA TYR A 64 38.73 -7.08 23.92
C TYR A 64 37.57 -6.63 24.81
N THR A 65 36.93 -5.52 24.46
CA THR A 65 35.62 -5.17 25.02
C THR A 65 34.56 -6.01 24.34
N ALA A 66 33.80 -6.79 25.10
CA ALA A 66 32.69 -7.55 24.55
C ALA A 66 31.54 -6.60 24.22
N ASP A 67 31.08 -6.65 22.97
CA ASP A 67 29.91 -5.95 22.48
C ASP A 67 29.14 -6.86 21.52
N SER A 68 27.84 -6.64 21.40
CA SER A 68 26.95 -7.42 20.55
C SER A 68 26.09 -6.50 19.70
N GLY A 69 25.88 -6.88 18.44
CA GLY A 69 24.96 -6.18 17.57
C GLY A 69 23.53 -6.13 18.15
N VAL A 70 22.82 -5.06 17.85
CA VAL A 70 21.43 -4.84 18.29
C VAL A 70 20.52 -5.04 17.09
N ILE A 71 19.51 -5.89 17.26
CA ILE A 71 18.45 -6.11 16.27
C ILE A 71 17.14 -5.60 16.85
N ASN A 72 16.51 -4.64 16.15
CA ASN A 72 15.22 -4.09 16.54
C ASN A 72 14.09 -4.74 15.73
N PRO A 73 13.03 -5.25 16.38
CA PRO A 73 11.81 -5.64 15.69
C PRO A 73 11.01 -4.40 15.29
N GLU A 74 10.72 -4.27 14.00
CA GLU A 74 9.88 -3.23 13.42
C GLU A 74 8.58 -3.85 12.87
N PHE A 75 7.53 -3.04 12.78
CA PHE A 75 6.20 -3.49 12.37
C PHE A 75 5.61 -2.55 11.31
N GLU A 76 5.08 -3.14 10.24
CA GLU A 76 4.24 -2.43 9.25
C GLU A 76 2.79 -2.86 9.44
N ALA A 77 1.92 -1.94 9.89
CA ALA A 77 0.49 -2.24 10.06
C ALA A 77 -0.25 -2.22 8.71
N LEU A 78 -1.22 -3.12 8.55
CA LEU A 78 -2.19 -3.07 7.45
C LEU A 78 -3.28 -2.06 7.76
N VAL A 79 -3.71 -1.34 6.71
CA VAL A 79 -4.79 -0.35 6.76
C VAL A 79 -5.79 -0.59 5.66
N ILE A 80 -7.03 -0.19 5.89
CA ILE A 80 -8.14 -0.37 4.95
C ILE A 80 -8.40 0.97 4.26
N MET A 81 -8.28 0.98 2.93
CA MET A 81 -8.64 2.13 2.09
C MET A 81 -9.80 1.74 1.18
N GLY A 82 -10.85 2.56 1.16
CA GLY A 82 -12.03 2.31 0.35
C GLY A 82 -12.95 3.52 0.26
N GLY A 83 -13.99 3.40 -0.54
CA GLY A 83 -15.03 4.40 -0.65
C GLY A 83 -16.27 3.85 -1.32
N GLU A 84 -17.42 4.42 -0.96
CA GLU A 84 -18.71 3.96 -1.45
C GLU A 84 -19.28 4.88 -2.53
N VAL A 85 -20.13 4.29 -3.37
CA VAL A 85 -20.94 4.99 -4.38
C VAL A 85 -22.38 4.57 -4.19
N VAL A 86 -23.27 5.54 -4.00
CA VAL A 86 -24.72 5.33 -3.91
C VAL A 86 -25.38 6.15 -5.01
N ILE A 87 -26.29 5.53 -5.75
CA ILE A 87 -27.05 6.15 -6.84
C ILE A 87 -28.51 5.71 -6.69
N ASP A 88 -29.46 6.60 -6.94
CA ASP A 88 -30.88 6.29 -6.91
C ASP A 88 -31.26 5.40 -8.11
N ASN A 89 -32.08 4.38 -7.86
CA ASN A 89 -32.63 3.52 -8.91
C ASN A 89 -33.48 4.32 -9.90
N PHE A 90 -34.22 5.33 -9.44
CA PHE A 90 -35.01 6.19 -10.32
C PHE A 90 -34.11 6.93 -11.32
N GLU A 91 -32.98 7.47 -10.86
CA GLU A 91 -32.02 8.17 -11.74
C GLU A 91 -31.39 7.20 -12.76
N VAL A 92 -31.07 5.98 -12.32
CA VAL A 92 -30.54 4.92 -13.19
C VAL A 92 -31.56 4.52 -14.26
N GLU A 93 -32.84 4.44 -13.93
CA GLU A 93 -33.91 4.09 -14.88
C GLU A 93 -34.19 5.20 -15.89
N VAL A 94 -34.29 6.45 -15.43
CA VAL A 94 -34.64 7.61 -16.29
C VAL A 94 -33.49 7.99 -17.22
N MET A 95 -32.25 7.91 -16.74
CA MET A 95 -31.06 8.35 -17.49
C MET A 95 -30.27 7.19 -18.12
N GLY A 96 -30.67 5.93 -17.88
CA GLY A 96 -29.93 4.74 -18.29
C GLY A 96 -29.73 4.58 -19.80
N ASN A 97 -30.58 5.20 -20.63
CA ASN A 97 -30.41 5.22 -22.09
C ASN A 97 -29.42 6.31 -22.57
N LEU A 98 -29.14 7.31 -21.73
CA LEU A 98 -28.28 8.44 -22.06
C LEU A 98 -26.85 8.27 -21.54
N LEU A 99 -26.70 7.68 -20.35
CA LEU A 99 -25.41 7.55 -19.68
C LEU A 99 -25.34 6.33 -18.75
N ASP A 100 -24.20 5.65 -18.75
CA ASP A 100 -23.85 4.69 -17.71
C ASP A 100 -23.38 5.43 -16.43
N LEU A 101 -24.35 5.79 -15.59
CA LEU A 101 -24.12 6.48 -14.32
C LEU A 101 -23.25 5.66 -13.36
N LYS A 102 -23.52 4.35 -13.24
CA LYS A 102 -22.79 3.46 -12.32
C LYS A 102 -21.33 3.34 -12.72
N GLY A 103 -21.07 3.00 -13.99
CA GLY A 103 -19.70 2.86 -14.49
C GLY A 103 -18.88 4.15 -14.39
N SER A 104 -19.50 5.30 -14.65
CA SER A 104 -18.84 6.61 -14.53
C SER A 104 -18.44 6.91 -13.08
N LYS A 105 -19.34 6.69 -12.11
CA LYS A 105 -19.06 6.92 -10.68
C LYS A 105 -18.00 5.96 -10.14
N TYR A 106 -18.05 4.68 -10.52
CA TYR A 106 -17.01 3.73 -10.13
C TYR A 106 -15.63 4.11 -10.68
N ARG A 107 -15.53 4.54 -11.95
CA ARG A 107 -14.25 5.00 -12.51
C ARG A 107 -13.71 6.22 -11.79
N MET A 108 -14.55 7.20 -11.44
CA MET A 108 -14.12 8.37 -10.69
C MET A 108 -13.57 8.01 -9.31
N LYS A 109 -14.25 7.12 -8.57
CA LYS A 109 -13.76 6.64 -7.27
C LYS A 109 -12.49 5.82 -7.40
N ALA A 110 -12.41 4.93 -8.38
CA ALA A 110 -11.21 4.13 -8.66
C ALA A 110 -9.99 5.03 -8.94
N ARG A 111 -10.16 6.07 -9.77
CA ARG A 111 -9.12 7.05 -10.05
C ARG A 111 -8.67 7.80 -8.80
N GLN A 112 -9.63 8.27 -7.99
CA GLN A 112 -9.31 8.95 -6.74
C GLN A 112 -8.56 8.04 -5.77
N ALA A 113 -8.92 6.76 -5.68
CA ALA A 113 -8.22 5.79 -4.84
C ALA A 113 -6.74 5.65 -5.23
N GLY A 114 -6.42 5.60 -6.52
CA GLY A 114 -5.03 5.58 -7.00
C GLY A 114 -4.25 6.86 -6.66
N ILE A 115 -4.89 8.03 -6.81
CA ILE A 115 -4.28 9.33 -6.46
C ILE A 115 -4.00 9.40 -4.94
N THR A 116 -5.01 9.13 -4.12
CA THR A 116 -4.90 9.17 -2.65
C THR A 116 -3.86 8.18 -2.14
N PHE A 117 -3.79 6.98 -2.71
CA PHE A 117 -2.72 6.04 -2.36
C PHE A 117 -1.34 6.61 -2.69
N SER A 118 -1.17 7.22 -3.87
CA SER A 118 0.12 7.78 -4.30
C SER A 118 0.57 8.93 -3.40
N GLU A 119 -0.35 9.80 -2.99
CA GLU A 119 -0.09 10.87 -2.03
C GLU A 119 0.33 10.31 -0.67
N GLN A 120 -0.46 9.38 -0.11
CA GLN A 120 -0.16 8.75 1.17
C GLN A 120 1.16 7.95 1.15
N PHE A 121 1.50 7.34 0.01
CA PHE A 121 2.73 6.57 -0.14
C PHE A 121 3.99 7.41 0.08
N PHE A 122 4.02 8.65 -0.43
CA PHE A 122 5.16 9.54 -0.25
C PHE A 122 5.06 10.38 1.02
N GLU A 123 3.88 10.96 1.25
CA GLU A 123 3.67 12.05 2.21
C GLU A 123 2.86 11.64 3.44
N GLY A 124 2.46 10.37 3.53
CA GLY A 124 1.58 9.86 4.57
C GLY A 124 2.09 10.13 5.98
N ASP A 125 1.20 10.56 6.85
CA ASP A 125 1.49 10.85 8.25
C ASP A 125 0.35 10.33 9.13
N THR A 126 0.64 9.35 9.99
CA THR A 126 -0.28 8.76 10.96
C THR A 126 -0.73 9.73 12.06
N ILE A 127 -0.03 10.85 12.27
CA ILE A 127 -0.44 11.90 13.23
C ILE A 127 -1.56 12.75 12.62
N VAL A 128 -1.49 13.01 11.31
CA VAL A 128 -2.49 13.81 10.60
C VAL A 128 -3.67 12.93 10.15
N THR A 129 -3.38 11.71 9.70
CA THR A 129 -4.36 10.73 9.23
C THR A 129 -4.24 9.46 10.07
N GLU A 130 -4.99 9.42 11.19
CA GLU A 130 -4.89 8.37 12.21
C GLU A 130 -5.07 6.94 11.68
N PHE A 131 -5.94 6.75 10.68
CA PHE A 131 -6.21 5.45 10.06
C PHE A 131 -5.41 5.19 8.77
N GLY A 132 -4.49 6.09 8.44
CA GLY A 132 -3.58 5.95 7.30
C GLY A 132 -2.30 5.20 7.67
N PHE A 133 -1.31 5.29 6.80
CA PHE A 133 0.03 4.74 7.04
C PHE A 133 1.10 5.80 6.82
N ASP A 134 2.25 5.64 7.46
CA ASP A 134 3.37 6.57 7.30
C ASP A 134 4.05 6.34 5.94
N GLY A 135 4.15 7.41 5.16
CA GLY A 135 4.79 7.43 3.84
C GLY A 135 6.31 7.50 3.92
N LEU A 136 6.96 7.43 2.75
CA LEU A 136 8.41 7.39 2.65
C LEU A 136 9.13 8.58 3.30
N ARG A 137 8.53 9.79 3.28
CA ARG A 137 9.21 10.99 3.81
C ARG A 137 9.41 10.97 5.32
N LYS A 138 8.57 10.23 6.06
CA LYS A 138 8.62 10.17 7.53
C LYS A 138 9.46 9.00 8.06
N ARG A 139 9.88 8.08 7.19
CA ARG A 139 10.60 6.85 7.53
C ARG A 139 12.12 7.02 7.48
#